data_AF-A0A832FVA2-F1
#
_entry.id   AF-A0A832FVA2-F1
#
_cell.length_a   1.000
_cell.length_b   1.000
_cell.length_c   1.000
_cell.angle_alpha   90.00
_cell.angle_beta   90.00
_cell.angle_gamma   90.00
#
_symmetry.space_group_name_H-M   'P 1'
#
loop_
_entity.id
_entity.type
_entity.pdbx_description
1 polymer ?
#
loop_
_entity_poly.entity_id
_entity_poly.type
_entity_poly.pdbx_seq_one_letter_code
_entity_poly.pdbx_strand_id
1 'polypeptide(L)'
;MIAAIASYLSKIATPKAQDTLPQILCLSIPMSQKLRYGENPHQEGGLYGDFYKHFEQLHGKELSYNNVLDISAAIALISEFINDLPTIAILKHTNPCGVGQANTLAEAWEKAFATDRQAPFGGIIVAKQTYGSRLRKSHIRNIHRGRYCTWICRNSA
;
A
#
# COMPACT_ATOMS: atom_id res chain seq x y z
N MET A 1 -25.97 11.60 -9.97
CA MET A 1 -26.95 12.54 -9.37
C MET A 1 -27.89 11.84 -8.37
N ILE A 2 -28.56 10.74 -8.74
CA ILE A 2 -29.49 10.01 -7.83
C ILE A 2 -28.77 9.43 -6.59
N ALA A 3 -27.58 8.85 -6.74
CA ALA A 3 -26.81 8.30 -5.61
C ALA A 3 -26.41 9.35 -4.56
N ALA A 4 -26.07 10.57 -5.00
CA ALA A 4 -25.72 11.67 -4.11
C ALA A 4 -26.94 12.18 -3.34
N ILE A 5 -28.09 12.28 -4.03
CA ILE A 5 -29.38 12.66 -3.42
C ILE A 5 -29.82 11.59 -2.42
N ALA A 6 -29.77 10.31 -2.79
CA ALA A 6 -30.11 9.20 -1.90
C ALA A 6 -29.23 9.17 -0.64
N SER A 7 -27.91 9.31 -0.77
CA SER A 7 -26.99 9.36 0.37
C SER A 7 -27.24 10.57 1.27
N TYR A 8 -27.54 11.73 0.69
CA TYR A 8 -27.88 12.95 1.44
C TYR A 8 -29.20 12.79 2.19
N LEU A 9 -30.25 12.29 1.53
CA LEU A 9 -31.57 12.04 2.12
C LEU A 9 -31.51 11.01 3.24
N SER A 10 -30.73 9.94 3.09
CA SER A 10 -30.52 8.95 4.16
C SER A 10 -29.86 9.56 5.40
N LYS A 11 -28.89 10.48 5.24
CA LYS A 11 -28.24 11.15 6.38
C LYS A 11 -29.16 12.08 7.16
N ILE A 12 -30.11 12.74 6.49
CA ILE A 12 -31.06 13.67 7.14
C ILE A 12 -32.29 12.96 7.73
N ALA A 13 -32.66 11.80 7.18
CA ALA A 13 -33.87 11.06 7.59
C ALA A 13 -33.67 10.24 8.87
N THR A 14 -32.42 9.91 9.23
CA THR A 14 -32.10 9.19 10.48
C THR A 14 -31.84 10.19 11.63
N PRO A 15 -32.61 10.15 12.73
CA PRO A 15 -32.24 10.85 13.95
C PRO A 15 -30.90 10.30 14.47
N LYS A 16 -30.08 11.17 15.09
CA LYS A 16 -28.79 10.82 15.71
C LYS A 16 -28.98 9.65 16.68
N ALA A 17 -28.72 8.43 16.22
CA ALA A 17 -28.61 7.25 17.04
C ALA A 17 -27.44 6.41 16.53
N GLN A 18 -26.50 6.16 17.44
CA GLN A 18 -25.59 5.02 17.59
C GLN A 18 -25.01 4.34 16.34
N ASP A 19 -23.68 4.13 16.35
CA ASP A 19 -22.85 3.25 15.50
C ASP A 19 -23.62 2.11 14.78
N THR A 20 -24.29 2.43 13.68
CA THR A 20 -25.03 1.47 12.87
C THR A 20 -24.66 1.65 11.41
N LEU A 21 -24.36 0.54 10.73
CA LEU A 21 -24.05 0.53 9.30
C LEU A 21 -25.28 0.99 8.50
N PRO A 22 -25.11 1.78 7.42
CA PRO A 22 -26.23 2.27 6.64
C PRO A 22 -26.98 1.12 5.96
N GLN A 23 -28.31 1.17 5.96
CA GLN A 23 -29.14 0.17 5.25
C GLN A 23 -28.90 0.18 3.73
N ILE A 24 -28.46 1.30 3.17
CA ILE A 24 -28.15 1.46 1.74
C ILE A 24 -26.78 2.14 1.59
N LEU A 25 -25.86 1.49 0.89
CA LEU A 25 -24.55 2.03 0.52
C LEU A 25 -24.49 2.30 -0.99
N CYS A 26 -24.36 3.57 -1.38
CA CYS A 26 -24.15 3.96 -2.78
C CYS A 26 -22.72 4.46 -2.97
N LEU A 27 -21.94 3.79 -3.83
CA LEU A 27 -20.57 4.18 -4.17
C LEU A 27 -20.52 4.73 -5.60
N SER A 28 -19.89 5.89 -5.77
CA SER A 28 -19.64 6.51 -7.07
C SER A 28 -18.18 6.94 -7.12
N ILE A 29 -17.30 6.01 -7.47
CA ILE A 29 -15.86 6.19 -7.43
C ILE A 29 -15.33 6.05 -8.87
N PRO A 30 -14.52 7.00 -9.38
CA PRO A 30 -13.97 6.89 -10.72
C PRO A 30 -12.88 5.80 -10.79
N MET A 31 -12.75 5.17 -11.96
CA MET A 31 -11.65 4.24 -12.21
C MET A 31 -10.34 5.02 -12.33
N SER A 32 -9.33 4.60 -11.56
CA SER A 32 -7.98 5.15 -11.58
C SER A 32 -7.15 4.51 -12.69
N GLN A 33 -7.16 3.18 -12.78
CA GLN A 33 -6.40 2.41 -13.78
C GLN A 33 -6.99 1.00 -13.95
N LYS A 34 -6.89 0.41 -15.16
CA LYS A 34 -7.09 -1.03 -15.39
C LYS A 34 -5.86 -1.80 -14.89
N LEU A 35 -6.09 -2.85 -14.10
CA LEU A 35 -5.03 -3.72 -13.59
C LEU A 35 -4.64 -4.74 -14.67
N ARG A 36 -3.43 -5.32 -14.58
CA ARG A 36 -2.97 -6.34 -15.54
C ARG A 36 -3.91 -7.55 -15.60
N TYR A 37 -4.40 -7.97 -14.44
CA TYR A 37 -5.41 -9.02 -14.24
C TYR A 37 -5.99 -8.87 -12.82
N GLY A 38 -7.09 -9.57 -12.55
CA GLY A 38 -7.70 -9.74 -11.23
C GLY A 38 -6.83 -10.58 -10.31
N GLU A 39 -7.42 -11.38 -9.42
CA GLU A 39 -6.64 -12.28 -8.56
C GLU A 39 -5.88 -13.33 -9.37
N ASN A 40 -6.50 -13.82 -10.44
CA ASN A 40 -5.95 -14.79 -11.38
C ASN A 40 -5.86 -14.24 -12.81
N PRO A 41 -4.94 -14.75 -13.67
CA PRO A 41 -4.69 -14.20 -15.01
C PRO A 41 -5.90 -14.13 -15.95
N HIS A 42 -6.91 -14.99 -15.77
CA HIS A 42 -8.11 -15.02 -16.60
C HIS A 42 -9.18 -14.02 -16.15
N GLN A 43 -8.98 -13.37 -15.00
CA GLN A 43 -9.93 -12.41 -14.43
C GLN A 43 -9.50 -10.98 -14.81
N GLU A 44 -10.47 -10.11 -15.07
CA GLU A 44 -10.21 -8.68 -15.21
C GLU A 44 -10.14 -8.00 -13.83
N GLY A 45 -9.39 -6.89 -13.75
CA GLY A 45 -9.28 -6.09 -12.52
C GLY A 45 -9.23 -4.61 -12.83
N GLY A 46 -9.87 -3.80 -11.99
CA GLY A 46 -9.86 -2.34 -12.07
C GLY A 46 -9.56 -1.73 -10.71
N LEU A 47 -8.68 -0.72 -10.68
CA LEU A 47 -8.37 0.07 -9.51
C LEU A 47 -9.21 1.34 -9.55
N TYR A 48 -10.01 1.58 -8.50
CA TYR A 48 -10.90 2.73 -8.39
C TYR A 48 -10.46 3.66 -7.25
N GLY A 49 -10.65 4.97 -7.43
CA GLY A 49 -10.33 5.99 -6.43
C GLY A 49 -8.97 6.65 -6.62
N ASP A 50 -8.45 7.20 -5.52
CA ASP A 50 -7.34 8.16 -5.51
C ASP A 50 -5.96 7.53 -5.23
N PHE A 51 -5.76 6.27 -5.60
CA PHE A 51 -4.52 5.52 -5.30
C PHE A 51 -3.24 6.30 -5.67
N TYR A 52 -3.17 6.86 -6.89
CA TYR A 52 -2.00 7.59 -7.36
C TYR A 52 -1.81 9.00 -6.75
N LYS A 53 -2.77 9.50 -5.96
CA LYS A 53 -2.51 10.69 -5.13
C LYS A 53 -1.55 10.35 -3.99
N HIS A 54 -1.63 9.13 -3.47
CA HIS A 54 -0.85 8.66 -2.34
C HIS A 54 0.37 7.85 -2.75
N PHE A 55 0.34 7.18 -3.90
CA PHE A 55 1.43 6.30 -4.35
C PHE A 55 2.03 6.73 -5.68
N GLU A 56 3.36 6.70 -5.76
CA GLU A 56 4.10 6.88 -7.00
C GLU A 56 4.81 5.59 -7.38
N GLN A 57 4.57 5.11 -8.59
CA GLN A 57 5.38 4.06 -9.19
C GLN A 57 6.70 4.65 -9.67
N LEU A 58 7.83 4.12 -9.18
CA LEU A 58 9.14 4.55 -9.67
C LEU A 58 9.65 3.71 -10.84
N HIS A 59 9.31 2.43 -10.85
CA HIS A 59 9.79 1.46 -11.84
C HIS A 59 8.92 0.20 -11.83
N GLY A 60 9.11 -0.66 -12.82
CA GLY A 60 8.52 -1.99 -12.89
C GLY A 60 7.31 -2.06 -13.82
N LYS A 61 6.71 -3.24 -13.88
CA LYS A 61 5.51 -3.47 -14.69
C LYS A 61 4.29 -2.85 -14.00
N GLU A 62 3.19 -2.67 -14.73
CA GLU A 62 1.90 -2.22 -14.18
C GLU A 62 1.42 -3.06 -12.98
N LEU A 63 0.50 -2.52 -12.18
CA LEU A 63 -0.08 -3.21 -11.03
C LEU A 63 -0.95 -4.41 -11.43
N SER A 64 -0.82 -5.49 -10.65
CA SER A 64 -1.82 -6.57 -10.58
C SER A 64 -2.69 -6.41 -9.33
N TYR A 65 -3.84 -7.07 -9.27
CA TYR A 65 -4.69 -7.10 -8.09
C TYR A 65 -3.94 -7.54 -6.82
N ASN A 66 -3.15 -8.61 -6.93
CA ASN A 66 -2.35 -9.12 -5.81
C ASN A 66 -1.30 -8.12 -5.34
N ASN A 67 -0.74 -7.29 -6.24
CA ASN A 67 0.16 -6.22 -5.81
C ASN A 67 -0.56 -5.14 -5.01
N VAL A 68 -1.80 -4.79 -5.38
CA VAL A 68 -2.59 -3.81 -4.63
C VAL A 68 -2.89 -4.35 -3.22
N LEU A 69 -3.29 -5.61 -3.11
CA LEU A 69 -3.51 -6.27 -1.81
C LEU A 69 -2.24 -6.30 -0.96
N ASP A 70 -1.11 -6.71 -1.54
CA ASP A 70 0.16 -6.76 -0.82
C ASP A 70 0.64 -5.37 -0.38
N ILE A 71 0.42 -4.33 -1.21
CA ILE A 71 0.72 -2.94 -0.85
C ILE A 71 -0.15 -2.50 0.33
N SER A 72 -1.45 -2.79 0.32
CA SER A 72 -2.35 -2.48 1.44
C SER A 72 -1.92 -3.16 2.73
N ALA A 73 -1.57 -4.46 2.67
CA ALA A 73 -1.04 -5.19 3.83
C ALA A 73 0.29 -4.60 4.32
N ALA A 74 1.18 -4.22 3.40
CA ALA A 74 2.47 -3.63 3.72
C ALA A 74 2.33 -2.28 4.43
N ILE A 75 1.38 -1.45 4.00
CA ILE A 75 1.08 -0.15 4.63
C ILE A 75 0.52 -0.38 6.04
N ALA A 76 -0.42 -1.31 6.21
CA ALA A 76 -0.98 -1.60 7.52
C ALA A 76 0.12 -2.03 8.50
N LEU A 77 0.97 -2.98 8.10
CA LEU A 77 2.07 -3.46 8.92
C LEU A 77 3.08 -2.37 9.26
N ILE A 78 3.57 -1.62 8.25
CA ILE A 78 4.63 -0.63 8.51
C ILE A 78 4.13 0.53 9.39
N SER A 79 2.82 0.79 9.39
CA SER A 79 2.20 1.83 10.20
C SER A 79 2.26 1.53 11.70
N GLU A 80 2.38 0.26 12.10
CA GLU A 80 2.59 -0.13 13.50
C GLU A 80 3.94 0.38 14.04
N PHE A 81 4.93 0.60 13.16
CA PHE A 81 6.28 1.02 13.51
C PHE A 81 6.51 2.54 13.36
N ILE A 82 5.44 3.34 13.33
CA ILE A 82 5.52 4.78 13.01
C ILE A 82 6.41 5.55 14.01
N ASN A 83 6.45 5.13 15.27
CA ASN A 83 7.22 5.76 16.34
C ASN A 83 8.61 5.13 16.58
N ASP A 84 8.97 4.10 15.81
CA ASP A 84 10.20 3.34 16.06
C ASP A 84 11.41 3.81 15.24
N LEU A 85 12.49 3.03 15.28
CA LEU A 85 13.65 3.19 14.40
C LEU A 85 13.26 2.99 12.92
N PRO A 86 14.14 3.40 11.97
CA PRO A 86 13.99 3.03 10.57
C PRO A 86 13.70 1.54 10.41
N THR A 87 12.61 1.24 9.71
CA THR A 87 12.03 -0.11 9.63
C THR A 87 11.84 -0.48 8.17
N ILE A 88 12.19 -1.71 7.82
CA ILE A 88 11.85 -2.32 6.54
C ILE A 88 11.04 -3.58 6.81
N ALA A 89 9.94 -3.74 6.08
CA ALA A 89 9.19 -4.98 6.04
C ALA A 89 9.10 -5.50 4.60
N ILE A 90 9.11 -6.82 4.47
CA ILE A 90 9.03 -7.56 3.22
C ILE A 90 7.80 -8.46 3.34
N LEU A 91 6.89 -8.33 2.40
CA LEU A 91 5.65 -9.10 2.35
C LEU A 91 5.54 -9.86 1.03
N LYS A 92 4.84 -10.98 1.08
CA LYS A 92 4.47 -11.75 -0.11
C LYS A 92 3.13 -12.43 0.14
N HIS A 93 2.16 -12.23 -0.76
CA HIS A 93 0.80 -12.78 -0.59
C HIS A 93 0.20 -12.40 0.77
N THR A 94 0.27 -11.11 1.11
CA THR A 94 -0.16 -10.47 2.36
C THR A 94 0.55 -10.93 3.63
N ASN A 95 1.48 -11.89 3.53
CA ASN A 95 2.21 -12.42 4.68
C ASN A 95 3.55 -11.70 4.86
N PRO A 96 3.89 -11.24 6.08
CA PRO A 96 5.23 -10.76 6.39
C PRO A 96 6.21 -11.93 6.35
N CYS A 97 7.24 -11.81 5.52
CA CYS A 97 8.33 -12.78 5.42
C CYS A 97 9.61 -12.26 6.06
N GLY A 98 9.74 -10.94 6.23
CA GLY A 98 10.86 -10.34 6.93
C GLY A 98 10.56 -8.94 7.45
N VAL A 99 11.04 -8.63 8.64
CA VAL A 99 10.99 -7.28 9.23
C VAL A 99 12.34 -6.99 9.88
N GLY A 100 12.87 -5.79 9.65
CA GLY A 100 14.14 -5.36 10.19
C GLY A 100 14.07 -3.92 10.67
N GLN A 101 14.58 -3.68 11.88
CA GLN A 101 14.73 -2.35 12.46
C GLN A 101 16.20 -2.07 12.77
N ALA A 102 16.67 -0.88 12.41
CA ALA A 102 18.04 -0.45 12.69
C ALA A 102 18.17 1.07 12.63
N ASN A 103 19.36 1.59 12.95
CA ASN A 103 19.63 3.03 12.90
C ASN A 103 19.62 3.58 11.46
N THR A 104 19.85 2.71 10.46
CA THR A 104 19.83 3.07 9.05
C THR A 104 18.93 2.11 8.25
N LEU A 105 18.33 2.58 7.16
CA LEU A 105 17.54 1.72 6.27
C LEU A 105 18.37 0.61 5.62
N ALA A 106 19.66 0.83 5.40
CA ALA A 106 20.55 -0.20 4.84
C ALA A 106 20.72 -1.37 5.82
N GLU A 107 20.97 -1.09 7.09
CA GLU A 107 21.03 -2.12 8.13
C GLU A 107 19.67 -2.79 8.37
N ALA A 108 18.58 -2.02 8.33
CA ALA A 108 17.22 -2.54 8.45
C ALA A 108 16.90 -3.50 7.29
N TRP A 109 17.36 -3.19 6.08
CA TRP A 109 17.25 -4.05 4.91
C TRP A 109 17.98 -5.37 5.12
N GLU A 110 19.26 -5.34 5.52
CA GLU A 110 20.04 -6.56 5.74
C GLU A 110 19.40 -7.46 6.79
N LYS A 111 18.87 -6.88 7.88
CA LYS A 111 18.13 -7.64 8.90
C LYS A 111 16.85 -8.26 8.35
N ALA A 112 16.04 -7.48 7.63
CA ALA A 112 14.80 -7.97 7.03
C ALA A 112 15.08 -9.07 5.99
N PHE A 113 16.08 -8.87 5.12
CA PHE A 113 16.47 -9.82 4.08
C PHE A 113 17.08 -11.11 4.63
N ALA A 114 17.72 -11.07 5.80
CA ALA A 114 18.30 -12.25 6.43
C ALA A 114 17.27 -13.26 6.94
N THR A 115 16.02 -12.84 7.17
CA THR A 115 14.93 -13.70 7.65
C THR A 115 14.50 -14.72 6.60
N ASP A 116 14.30 -14.26 5.36
CA ASP A 116 14.04 -15.09 4.18
C ASP A 116 14.66 -14.42 2.96
N ARG A 117 15.74 -15.04 2.44
CA ARG A 117 16.48 -14.53 1.28
C ARG A 117 15.78 -14.81 -0.05
N GLN A 118 14.77 -15.68 -0.08
CA GLN A 118 14.03 -16.03 -1.30
C GLN A 118 12.70 -15.27 -1.43
N ALA A 119 12.04 -14.94 -0.32
CA ALA A 119 10.76 -14.25 -0.35
C ALA A 119 10.72 -12.87 -1.06
N PRO A 120 11.79 -12.04 -1.05
CA PRO A 120 11.80 -10.75 -1.74
C PRO A 120 11.58 -10.87 -3.26
N PHE A 121 11.85 -12.04 -3.85
CA PHE A 121 11.55 -12.31 -5.24
C PHE A 121 10.03 -12.37 -5.47
N GLY A 122 9.50 -11.27 -6.01
CA GLY A 122 8.08 -11.08 -6.28
C GLY A 122 7.26 -10.56 -5.10
N GLY A 123 7.92 -10.18 -4.00
CA GLY A 123 7.27 -9.57 -2.83
C GLY A 123 7.18 -8.04 -2.90
N ILE A 124 6.46 -7.46 -1.94
CA ILE A 124 6.40 -6.01 -1.69
C ILE A 124 7.35 -5.68 -0.56
N ILE A 125 8.19 -4.66 -0.79
CA ILE A 125 9.12 -4.15 0.20
C ILE A 125 8.63 -2.75 0.59
N VAL A 126 8.41 -2.54 1.87
CA VAL A 126 7.97 -1.27 2.43
C VAL A 126 9.01 -0.78 3.42
N ALA A 127 9.29 0.51 3.38
CA ALA A 127 10.28 1.15 4.23
C ALA A 127 9.63 2.34 4.95
N LYS A 128 9.86 2.41 6.26
CA LYS A 128 9.58 3.58 7.08
C LYS A 128 10.89 4.21 7.52
N GLN A 129 10.96 5.52 7.38
CA GLN A 129 12.09 6.33 7.81
C GLN A 129 11.65 7.31 8.90
N THR A 130 12.54 7.63 9.83
CA THR A 130 12.30 8.61 10.89
C THR A 130 12.07 10.00 10.30
N TYR A 131 11.08 10.72 10.87
CA TYR A 131 10.69 12.07 10.50
C TYR A 131 11.91 13.01 10.42
N GLY A 132 12.00 13.81 9.35
CA GLY A 132 13.07 14.80 9.14
C GLY A 132 14.19 14.37 8.17
N SER A 133 14.34 13.08 7.88
CA SER A 133 15.28 12.60 6.87
C SER A 133 14.56 12.34 5.55
N ARG A 134 14.82 13.18 4.53
CA ARG A 134 14.16 13.06 3.22
C ARG A 134 14.63 11.77 2.53
N LEU A 135 13.72 10.82 2.33
CA LEU A 135 13.93 9.64 1.49
C LEU A 135 14.26 10.08 0.05
N ARG A 136 15.55 10.15 -0.28
CA ARG A 136 15.98 10.41 -1.66
C ARG A 136 15.72 9.17 -2.51
N LYS A 137 15.17 9.36 -3.71
CA LYS A 137 14.98 8.31 -4.74
C LYS A 137 16.28 7.52 -5.05
N SER A 138 17.45 8.07 -4.72
CA SER A 138 18.74 7.38 -4.83
C SER A 138 18.95 6.27 -3.78
N HIS A 139 18.44 6.43 -2.56
CA HIS A 139 18.58 5.41 -1.51
C HIS A 139 17.83 4.14 -1.90
N ILE A 140 16.61 4.28 -2.41
CA ILE A 140 15.75 3.16 -2.82
C ILE A 140 16.34 2.42 -4.04
N ARG A 141 16.95 3.15 -4.99
CA ARG A 141 17.65 2.54 -6.14
C ARG A 141 18.85 1.67 -5.74
N ASN A 142 19.48 1.94 -4.60
CA ASN A 142 20.63 1.17 -4.11
C ASN A 142 20.23 -0.08 -3.33
N ILE A 143 19.01 -0.14 -2.76
CA ILE A 143 18.52 -1.34 -2.08
C ILE A 143 18.28 -2.47 -3.11
N HIS A 144 18.09 -2.13 -4.39
CA HIS A 144 17.70 -3.10 -5.42
C HIS A 144 18.39 -2.89 -6.78
N ARG A 145 19.14 -3.88 -7.25
CA ARG A 145 19.70 -3.97 -8.62
C ARG A 145 18.62 -4.18 -9.72
N GLY A 146 17.56 -3.38 -9.74
CA GLY A 146 16.65 -3.25 -10.89
C GLY A 146 15.66 -4.38 -11.17
N ARG A 147 15.33 -5.27 -10.22
CA ARG A 147 14.43 -6.43 -10.46
C ARG A 147 13.01 -6.32 -9.90
N TYR A 148 12.65 -5.21 -9.24
CA TYR A 148 11.38 -5.10 -8.50
C TYR A 148 10.55 -3.90 -8.94
N CYS A 149 9.23 -4.03 -8.75
CA CYS A 149 8.30 -2.91 -8.89
C CYS A 149 8.36 -2.11 -7.59
N THR A 150 8.80 -0.85 -7.67
CA THR A 150 9.10 -0.04 -6.49
C THR A 150 8.11 1.09 -6.38
N TRP A 151 7.48 1.20 -5.21
CA TRP A 151 6.45 2.17 -4.90
C TRP A 151 6.88 3.04 -3.73
N ILE A 152 6.58 4.33 -3.81
CA ILE A 152 6.76 5.26 -2.70
C ILE A 152 5.39 5.81 -2.30
N CYS A 153 5.08 5.75 -1.00
CA CYS A 153 4.02 6.55 -0.41
C CYS A 153 4.47 8.02 -0.39
N ARG A 154 3.78 8.88 -1.13
CA ARG A 154 3.98 10.33 -1.11
C ARG A 154 3.38 10.87 0.18
N ASN A 155 4.22 11.13 1.19
CA ASN A 155 3.88 11.78 2.46
C ASN A 155 2.48 11.45 2.98
N SER A 156 2.38 10.49 3.89
CA SER A 156 1.30 10.49 4.86
C SER A 156 1.37 11.84 5.60
N ALA A 157 0.35 12.68 5.39
CA ALA A 157 0.11 13.83 6.26
C ALA A 157 -0.26 13.34 7.67
#